data_AF-A0A7S2MDI6-F1
#
_entry.id   AF-A0A7S2MDI6-F1
#
_cell.length_a   1.000
_cell.length_b   1.000
_cell.length_c   1.000
_cell.angle_alpha   90.00
_cell.angle_beta   90.00
_cell.angle_gamma   90.00
#
_symmetry.space_group_name_H-M   'P 1'
#
loop_
_entity.id
_entity.type
_entity.pdbx_description
1 polymer ?
#
loop_
_entity_poly.entity_id
_entity_poly.type
_entity_poly.pdbx_seq_one_letter_code
_entity_poly.pdbx_strand_id
1 'polypeptide(L)'
;TKTTVYVKKYKDQKVEHMVGTPEVYTFKGEDSLLRDAYLNKPQTCVVSSTGDVYFADVWNQRIRKITGRNQECLYAVDSGRRAFIDATEEVNRNCTSSARMAELYARMQREVVQQRSLATVEQEFCNFNHGASLPTNNTVVLCSACSVLWAPDDPLRPSFCPWPELCDCGGAVIEVMNTEVYKLCPVQNAYHDRWHLWISSFLHCFVRGAQDAAYLNNATQRQHLESRMQTLAR
;
A
#
# COMPACT_ATOMS: atom_id res chain seq x y z
N THR A 1 -19.97 4.36 -8.57
CA THR A 1 -19.15 3.24 -8.03
C THR A 1 -18.60 3.64 -6.67
N LYS A 2 -18.61 2.78 -5.65
CA LYS A 2 -18.01 3.12 -4.35
C LYS A 2 -16.48 3.14 -4.51
N THR A 3 -15.86 4.29 -4.25
CA THR A 3 -14.41 4.44 -4.14
C THR A 3 -13.97 3.74 -2.85
N THR A 4 -13.15 2.70 -2.97
CA THR A 4 -12.58 2.04 -1.79
C THR A 4 -11.18 2.59 -1.61
N VAL A 5 -10.96 3.30 -0.50
CA VAL A 5 -9.63 3.75 -0.11
C VAL A 5 -9.23 3.05 1.18
N TYR A 6 -8.07 2.40 1.17
CA TYR A 6 -7.51 1.77 2.37
C TYR A 6 -6.67 2.82 3.12
N VAL A 7 -6.88 2.98 4.43
CA VAL A 7 -6.13 3.90 5.32
C VAL A 7 -5.73 3.17 6.61
N LYS A 8 -4.46 3.25 7.04
CA LYS A 8 -4.02 2.73 8.35
C LYS A 8 -4.45 3.75 9.40
N LYS A 9 -5.23 3.31 10.39
CA LYS A 9 -6.04 4.21 11.21
C LYS A 9 -5.50 4.49 12.62
N TYR A 10 -4.72 3.58 13.20
CA TYR A 10 -4.46 3.61 14.65
C TYR A 10 -3.00 3.86 14.97
N LYS A 11 -2.70 5.07 15.46
CA LYS A 11 -1.35 5.45 15.88
C LYS A 11 -1.03 5.03 17.33
N ASP A 12 -2.06 4.73 18.11
CA ASP A 12 -1.99 4.26 19.49
C ASP A 12 -2.61 2.87 19.61
N GLN A 13 -2.22 2.12 20.64
CA GLN A 13 -2.82 0.82 20.92
C GLN A 13 -4.30 0.99 21.27
N LYS A 14 -5.16 0.29 20.54
CA LYS A 14 -6.59 0.28 20.76
C LYS A 14 -7.05 -1.12 21.09
N VAL A 15 -7.83 -1.25 22.15
CA VAL A 15 -8.53 -2.50 22.47
C VAL A 15 -9.86 -2.51 21.75
N GLU A 16 -10.12 -3.56 20.98
CA GLU A 16 -11.42 -3.79 20.34
C GLU A 16 -12.01 -5.13 20.76
N HIS A 17 -13.32 -5.13 20.95
CA HIS A 17 -14.07 -6.35 21.22
C HIS A 17 -14.09 -7.25 19.97
N MET A 18 -13.52 -8.44 20.10
CA MET A 18 -13.23 -9.35 18.98
C MET A 18 -14.22 -10.51 18.84
N VAL A 19 -14.63 -11.11 19.96
CA VAL A 19 -15.45 -12.32 20.03
C VAL A 19 -16.21 -12.34 21.35
N GLY A 20 -17.43 -12.87 21.35
CA GLY A 20 -18.23 -13.03 22.57
C GLY A 20 -19.43 -12.09 22.65
N THR A 21 -20.57 -12.56 23.13
CA THR A 21 -21.64 -11.67 23.60
C THR A 21 -21.41 -11.36 25.08
N PRO A 22 -21.36 -10.07 25.49
CA PRO A 22 -21.21 -9.71 26.89
C PRO A 22 -22.29 -10.36 27.75
N GLU A 23 -21.92 -10.76 28.97
CA GLU A 23 -22.84 -11.26 30.00
C GLU A 23 -23.64 -12.55 29.64
N VAL A 24 -23.25 -13.28 28.60
CA VAL A 24 -23.86 -14.56 28.22
C VAL A 24 -22.88 -15.71 28.41
N TYR A 25 -23.11 -16.53 29.46
CA TYR A 25 -22.20 -17.58 29.90
C TYR A 25 -22.70 -18.99 29.53
N THR A 26 -22.86 -19.26 28.24
CA THR A 26 -23.32 -20.57 27.74
C THR A 26 -22.68 -20.89 26.39
N PHE A 27 -23.13 -21.96 25.74
CA PHE A 27 -22.73 -22.35 24.40
C PHE A 27 -23.91 -22.21 23.42
N LYS A 28 -23.64 -21.68 22.23
CA LYS A 28 -24.60 -21.56 21.13
C LYS A 28 -23.92 -21.86 19.80
N GLY A 29 -23.90 -23.15 19.43
CA GLY A 29 -23.45 -23.63 18.12
C GLY A 29 -22.10 -23.08 17.66
N GLU A 30 -21.73 -23.35 16.40
CA GLU A 30 -20.48 -22.82 15.81
C GLU A 30 -20.72 -21.92 14.58
N ASP A 31 -21.97 -21.76 14.15
CA ASP A 31 -22.34 -21.00 12.94
C ASP A 31 -22.68 -19.52 13.21
N SER A 32 -22.29 -18.99 14.36
CA SER A 32 -22.55 -17.59 14.72
C SER A 32 -21.41 -16.67 14.28
N LEU A 33 -21.75 -15.41 13.98
CA LEU A 33 -20.74 -14.36 13.83
C LEU A 33 -19.89 -14.31 15.11
N LEU A 34 -18.59 -14.02 14.99
CA LEU A 34 -17.67 -14.01 16.15
C LEU A 34 -18.20 -13.19 17.35
N ARG A 35 -18.87 -12.06 17.07
CA ARG A 35 -19.45 -11.18 18.10
C ARG A 35 -20.70 -11.75 18.79
N ASP A 36 -21.34 -12.73 18.18
CA ASP A 36 -22.55 -13.39 18.67
C ASP A 36 -22.24 -14.75 19.30
N ALA A 37 -20.96 -15.14 19.35
CA ALA A 37 -20.52 -16.35 20.01
C ALA A 37 -20.78 -16.25 21.53
N TYR A 38 -21.38 -17.27 22.12
CA TYR A 38 -21.47 -17.34 23.58
C TYR A 38 -20.21 -18.02 24.12
N LEU A 39 -19.62 -17.39 25.14
CA LEU A 39 -18.35 -17.79 25.75
C LEU A 39 -18.57 -17.94 27.25
N ASN A 40 -17.93 -18.93 27.86
CA ASN A 40 -18.04 -19.16 29.28
C ASN A 40 -16.65 -19.26 29.91
N LYS A 41 -16.24 -18.12 30.51
CA LYS A 41 -14.97 -17.98 31.22
C LYS A 41 -13.78 -18.47 30.37
N PRO A 42 -13.57 -17.89 29.18
CA PRO A 42 -12.42 -18.25 28.36
C PRO A 42 -11.12 -17.92 29.12
N GLN A 43 -10.14 -18.81 29.00
CA GLN A 43 -8.81 -18.66 29.59
C GLN A 43 -7.77 -18.99 28.54
N THR A 44 -6.60 -18.35 28.66
CA THR A 44 -5.43 -18.47 27.80
C THR A 44 -5.72 -18.28 26.30
N CYS A 45 -4.76 -17.71 25.57
CA CYS A 45 -4.85 -17.69 24.12
C CYS A 45 -3.46 -17.76 23.51
N VAL A 46 -3.40 -18.34 22.32
CA VAL A 46 -2.19 -18.39 21.49
C VAL A 46 -2.55 -17.98 20.07
N VAL A 47 -1.66 -17.26 19.41
CA VAL A 47 -1.81 -16.84 18.02
C VAL A 47 -0.85 -17.66 17.17
N SER A 48 -1.34 -18.31 16.12
CA SER A 48 -0.49 -19.02 15.17
C SER A 48 0.27 -18.03 14.28
N SER A 49 1.27 -18.52 13.56
CA SER A 49 1.98 -17.73 12.54
C SER A 49 1.07 -17.30 11.39
N THR A 50 -0.04 -18.00 11.15
CA THR A 50 -1.07 -17.64 10.16
C THR A 50 -2.14 -16.72 10.74
N GLY A 51 -1.94 -16.19 11.96
CA GLY A 51 -2.90 -15.32 12.63
C GLY A 51 -4.19 -16.02 13.05
N ASP A 52 -4.19 -17.33 13.24
CA ASP A 52 -5.34 -17.98 13.85
C ASP A 52 -5.22 -17.85 15.38
N VAL A 53 -6.30 -17.44 16.06
CA VAL A 53 -6.32 -17.34 17.52
C VAL A 53 -6.98 -18.58 18.10
N TYR A 54 -6.25 -19.31 18.92
CA TYR A 54 -6.76 -20.44 19.69
C TYR A 54 -6.91 -20.04 21.15
N PHE A 55 -8.04 -20.40 21.76
CA PHE A 55 -8.29 -20.10 23.17
C PHE A 55 -9.11 -21.22 23.82
N ALA A 56 -8.96 -21.39 25.14
CA ALA A 56 -9.76 -22.35 25.90
C ALA A 56 -11.03 -21.69 26.41
N ASP A 57 -12.20 -22.15 25.95
CA ASP A 57 -13.51 -21.75 26.47
C ASP A 57 -13.87 -22.69 27.64
N VAL A 58 -13.22 -22.45 28.79
CA VAL A 58 -13.02 -23.45 29.86
C VAL A 58 -14.33 -24.03 30.38
N TRP A 59 -15.32 -23.19 30.68
CA TRP A 59 -16.58 -23.65 31.27
C TRP A 59 -17.59 -24.13 30.24
N ASN A 60 -17.31 -23.91 28.95
CA ASN A 60 -17.95 -24.61 27.85
C ASN A 60 -17.20 -25.89 27.45
N GLN A 61 -16.09 -26.23 28.13
CA GLN A 61 -15.28 -27.44 27.91
C GLN A 61 -14.76 -27.59 26.48
N ARG A 62 -14.30 -26.49 25.87
CA ARG A 62 -13.89 -26.46 24.46
C ARG A 62 -12.57 -25.72 24.24
N ILE A 63 -11.83 -26.15 23.22
CA ILE A 63 -10.79 -25.34 22.58
C ILE A 63 -11.40 -24.74 21.32
N ARG A 64 -11.33 -23.41 21.17
CA ARG A 64 -11.95 -22.69 20.07
C ARG A 64 -10.91 -21.99 19.22
N LYS A 65 -11.20 -21.88 17.92
CA LYS A 65 -10.35 -21.25 16.92
C LYS A 65 -11.06 -20.06 16.30
N ILE A 66 -10.36 -18.95 16.14
CA ILE A 66 -10.78 -17.81 15.32
C ILE A 66 -9.82 -17.74 14.14
N THR A 67 -10.36 -17.87 12.93
CA THR A 67 -9.57 -17.79 11.70
C THR A 67 -9.43 -16.37 11.20
N GLY A 68 -8.36 -16.13 10.42
CA GLY A 68 -8.21 -14.88 9.65
C GLY A 68 -7.84 -13.66 10.49
N ARG A 69 -7.24 -13.85 11.66
CA ARG A 69 -6.73 -12.78 12.54
C ARG A 69 -5.23 -12.59 12.34
N ASN A 70 -4.84 -12.48 11.07
CA ASN A 70 -3.48 -12.15 10.66
C ASN A 70 -2.97 -10.94 11.44
N GLN A 71 -1.79 -11.06 12.04
CA GLN A 71 -1.16 -9.93 12.68
C GLN A 71 -0.80 -8.93 11.59
N GLU A 72 -1.40 -7.74 11.62
CA GLU A 72 -1.06 -6.68 10.67
C GLU A 72 0.42 -6.28 10.80
N CYS A 73 1.04 -5.86 9.71
CA CYS A 73 2.45 -5.42 9.72
C CYS A 73 2.70 -4.33 10.78
N LEU A 74 1.72 -3.45 10.98
CA LEU A 74 1.76 -2.35 11.96
C LEU A 74 2.03 -2.83 13.39
N TYR A 75 1.55 -4.03 13.74
CA TYR A 75 1.71 -4.59 15.09
C TYR A 75 2.74 -5.71 15.16
N ALA A 76 3.37 -6.07 14.04
CA ALA A 76 4.42 -7.07 13.97
C ALA A 76 5.82 -6.50 14.32
N VAL A 77 5.93 -5.17 14.36
CA VAL A 77 7.15 -4.43 14.65
C VAL A 77 6.90 -3.54 15.87
N ASP A 78 7.87 -3.46 16.79
CA ASP A 78 7.73 -2.78 18.08
C ASP A 78 7.88 -1.24 17.99
N SER A 79 8.56 -0.75 16.96
CA SER A 79 8.82 0.65 16.66
C SER A 79 8.30 1.07 15.27
N GLY A 80 8.43 2.36 14.94
CA GLY A 80 8.12 2.86 13.59
C GLY A 80 6.63 3.01 13.24
N ARG A 81 5.70 2.66 14.14
CA ARG A 81 4.24 2.72 13.90
C ARG A 81 3.73 4.09 13.49
N ARG A 82 4.16 5.14 14.20
CA ARG A 82 3.77 6.53 13.94
C ARG A 82 4.19 6.95 12.53
N ALA A 83 5.46 6.78 12.21
CA ALA A 83 6.03 7.09 10.90
C ALA A 83 5.35 6.31 9.77
N PHE A 84 5.02 5.03 9.97
CA PHE A 84 4.30 4.25 8.97
C PHE A 84 2.91 4.81 8.68
N ILE A 85 2.16 5.15 9.73
CA ILE A 85 0.81 5.68 9.55
C ILE A 85 0.85 7.05 8.91
N ASP A 86 1.73 7.94 9.38
CA ASP A 86 1.92 9.27 8.82
C ASP A 86 2.25 9.19 7.31
N ALA A 87 3.17 8.30 6.92
CA ALA A 87 3.51 8.07 5.51
C ALA A 87 2.31 7.51 4.71
N THR A 88 1.52 6.59 5.26
CA THR A 88 0.31 6.09 4.56
C THR A 88 -0.81 7.13 4.45
N GLU A 89 -0.94 8.04 5.43
CA GLU A 89 -1.84 9.19 5.37
C GLU A 89 -1.40 10.17 4.28
N GLU A 90 -0.09 10.36 4.11
CA GLU A 90 0.49 11.15 3.03
C GLU A 90 0.23 10.56 1.64
N VAL A 91 0.39 9.25 1.47
CA VAL A 91 -0.04 8.56 0.24
C VAL A 91 -1.51 8.87 -0.06
N ASN A 92 -2.39 8.73 0.94
CA ASN A 92 -3.81 9.02 0.74
C ASN A 92 -4.03 10.48 0.30
N ARG A 93 -3.38 11.45 0.94
CA ARG A 93 -3.49 12.88 0.56
C ARG A 93 -3.03 13.12 -0.88
N ASN A 94 -1.83 12.65 -1.24
CA ASN A 94 -1.24 12.94 -2.54
C ASN A 94 -1.96 12.20 -3.68
N CYS A 95 -2.33 10.94 -3.46
CA CYS A 95 -3.01 10.11 -4.47
C CYS A 95 -4.51 10.40 -4.61
N THR A 96 -5.09 11.27 -3.77
CA THR A 96 -6.49 11.72 -3.88
C THR A 96 -6.61 13.24 -4.09
N SER A 97 -5.51 13.90 -4.45
CA SER A 97 -5.42 15.35 -4.69
C SER A 97 -6.30 15.85 -5.84
N SER A 98 -6.66 14.99 -6.80
CA SER A 98 -7.57 15.30 -7.89
C SER A 98 -8.57 14.17 -8.13
N ALA A 99 -9.71 14.46 -8.75
CA ALA A 99 -10.72 13.45 -9.08
C ALA A 99 -10.14 12.32 -9.95
N ARG A 100 -9.32 12.69 -10.93
CA ARG A 100 -8.61 11.74 -11.80
C ARG A 100 -7.70 10.80 -11.01
N MET A 101 -6.86 11.35 -10.14
CA MET A 101 -5.96 10.54 -9.32
C MET A 101 -6.72 9.68 -8.32
N ALA A 102 -7.76 10.22 -7.68
CA ALA A 102 -8.59 9.47 -6.74
C ALA A 102 -9.28 8.26 -7.41
N GLU A 103 -9.76 8.41 -8.64
CA GLU A 103 -10.34 7.30 -9.41
C GLU A 103 -9.29 6.23 -9.74
N LEU A 104 -8.13 6.63 -10.28
CA LEU A 104 -7.03 5.72 -10.60
C LEU A 104 -6.54 4.99 -9.34
N TYR A 105 -6.30 5.72 -8.26
CA TYR A 105 -5.84 5.20 -6.97
C TYR A 105 -6.80 4.14 -6.40
N ALA A 106 -8.10 4.41 -6.42
CA ALA A 106 -9.10 3.46 -5.93
C ALA A 106 -9.24 2.21 -6.81
N ARG A 107 -9.08 2.33 -8.14
CA ARG A 107 -9.07 1.17 -9.05
C ARG A 107 -7.86 0.29 -8.76
N MET A 108 -6.67 0.88 -8.72
CA MET A 108 -5.43 0.15 -8.44
C MET A 108 -5.49 -0.56 -7.08
N GLN A 109 -5.92 0.14 -6.02
CA GLN A 109 -6.08 -0.46 -4.70
C GLN A 109 -7.04 -1.66 -4.71
N ARG A 110 -8.16 -1.54 -5.42
CA ARG A 110 -9.13 -2.64 -5.56
C ARG A 110 -8.51 -3.85 -6.26
N GLU A 111 -7.86 -3.64 -7.40
CA GLU A 111 -7.27 -4.72 -8.19
C GLU A 111 -6.13 -5.43 -7.45
N VAL A 112 -5.22 -4.67 -6.84
CA VAL A 112 -4.09 -5.24 -6.11
C VAL A 112 -4.56 -6.01 -4.88
N VAL A 113 -5.40 -5.39 -4.05
CA VAL A 113 -5.79 -5.96 -2.76
C VAL A 113 -6.82 -7.08 -2.91
N GLN A 114 -7.79 -6.93 -3.81
CA GLN A 114 -8.90 -7.89 -3.95
C GLN A 114 -8.66 -8.93 -5.03
N GLN A 115 -8.00 -8.57 -6.13
CA GLN A 115 -7.84 -9.43 -7.31
C GLN A 115 -6.41 -9.93 -7.49
N ARG A 116 -5.44 -9.42 -6.71
CA ARG A 116 -4.01 -9.73 -6.86
C ARG A 116 -3.48 -9.42 -8.26
N SER A 117 -4.08 -8.43 -8.93
CA SER A 117 -3.68 -7.98 -10.26
C SER A 117 -2.85 -6.71 -10.18
N LEU A 118 -1.79 -6.65 -11.00
CA LEU A 118 -0.94 -5.47 -11.18
C LEU A 118 -1.28 -4.70 -12.46
N ALA A 119 -2.24 -5.16 -13.27
CA ALA A 119 -2.46 -4.64 -14.62
C ALA A 119 -2.64 -3.12 -14.67
N THR A 120 -3.53 -2.55 -13.85
CA THR A 120 -3.75 -1.09 -13.81
C THR A 120 -2.53 -0.33 -13.27
N VAL A 121 -1.86 -0.86 -12.25
CA VAL A 121 -0.63 -0.26 -11.70
C VAL A 121 0.43 -0.18 -12.80
N GLU A 122 0.64 -1.28 -13.52
CA GLU A 122 1.60 -1.34 -14.62
C GLU A 122 1.26 -0.38 -15.75
N GLN A 123 0.03 -0.42 -16.25
CA GLN A 123 -0.34 0.25 -17.48
C GLN A 123 -0.60 1.75 -17.30
N GLU A 124 -1.20 2.14 -16.17
CA GLU A 124 -1.65 3.52 -15.96
C GLU A 124 -0.80 4.30 -14.96
N PHE A 125 -0.04 3.62 -14.09
CA PHE A 125 0.80 4.29 -13.09
C PHE A 125 2.29 4.16 -13.38
N CYS A 126 2.80 2.94 -13.64
CA CYS A 126 4.23 2.72 -13.85
C CYS A 126 4.71 3.15 -15.24
N ASN A 127 3.82 3.12 -16.25
CA ASN A 127 4.13 3.51 -17.62
C ASN A 127 3.41 4.81 -17.96
N PHE A 128 4.16 5.87 -18.20
CA PHE A 128 3.64 7.13 -18.69
C PHE A 128 4.05 7.32 -20.15
N ASN A 129 3.08 7.25 -21.07
CA ASN A 129 3.32 7.44 -22.49
C ASN A 129 2.27 8.40 -23.09
N HIS A 130 2.69 9.65 -23.28
CA HIS A 130 1.86 10.70 -23.87
C HIS A 130 2.46 11.22 -25.19
N GLY A 131 2.78 10.29 -26.11
CA GLY A 131 2.99 10.58 -27.53
C GLY A 131 4.41 10.98 -27.93
N ALA A 132 5.35 11.13 -26.99
CA ALA A 132 6.75 11.39 -27.28
C ALA A 132 7.55 10.08 -27.38
N SER A 133 8.41 9.98 -28.41
CA SER A 133 9.39 8.90 -28.50
C SER A 133 10.56 9.16 -27.56
N LEU A 134 10.34 8.90 -26.27
CA LEU A 134 11.37 8.95 -25.24
C LEU A 134 12.08 7.59 -25.10
N PRO A 135 13.35 7.58 -24.66
CA PRO A 135 14.10 6.35 -24.41
C PRO A 135 13.51 5.45 -23.30
N THR A 136 12.56 5.96 -22.53
CA THR A 136 11.86 5.26 -21.45
C THR A 136 10.45 5.82 -21.33
N ASN A 137 9.52 4.98 -20.91
CA ASN A 137 8.18 5.34 -20.48
C ASN A 137 7.99 5.13 -18.96
N ASN A 138 9.06 4.82 -18.22
CA ASN A 138 8.99 4.57 -16.80
C ASN A 138 8.65 5.87 -16.05
N THR A 139 7.50 5.89 -15.38
CA THR A 139 6.99 7.08 -14.69
C THR A 139 7.96 7.60 -13.63
N VAL A 140 8.66 6.73 -12.90
CA VAL A 140 9.64 7.14 -11.86
C VAL A 140 10.81 7.89 -12.50
N VAL A 141 11.33 7.39 -13.62
CA VAL A 141 12.41 8.03 -14.37
C VAL A 141 11.96 9.38 -14.93
N LEU A 142 10.78 9.41 -15.56
CA LEU A 142 10.23 10.61 -16.17
C LEU A 142 9.88 11.68 -15.13
N CYS A 143 9.30 11.31 -13.99
CA CYS A 143 9.05 12.24 -12.87
C CYS A 143 10.36 12.89 -12.38
N SER A 144 11.41 12.09 -12.19
CA SER A 144 12.72 12.57 -11.79
C SER A 144 13.29 13.58 -12.80
N ALA A 145 13.37 13.21 -14.08
CA ALA A 145 13.90 14.08 -15.13
C ALA A 145 13.07 15.36 -15.33
N CYS A 146 11.74 15.25 -15.35
CA CYS A 146 10.87 16.41 -15.51
C CYS A 146 11.00 17.40 -14.35
N SER A 147 11.16 16.92 -13.11
CA SER A 147 11.32 17.80 -11.94
C SER A 147 12.61 18.66 -11.96
N VAL A 148 13.64 18.18 -12.67
CA VAL A 148 14.89 18.94 -12.86
C VAL A 148 14.72 20.01 -13.94
N LEU A 149 13.95 19.71 -14.98
CA LEU A 149 13.85 20.54 -16.18
C LEU A 149 12.73 21.58 -16.12
N TRP A 150 11.61 21.25 -15.48
CA TRP A 150 10.42 22.10 -15.42
C TRP A 150 9.79 22.08 -14.04
N ALA A 151 9.37 23.25 -13.56
CA ALA A 151 8.58 23.33 -12.34
C ALA A 151 7.21 22.64 -12.53
N PRO A 152 6.56 22.18 -11.44
CA PRO A 152 5.21 21.60 -11.49
C PRO A 152 4.17 22.48 -12.21
N ASP A 153 4.25 23.78 -12.03
CA ASP A 153 3.34 24.82 -12.52
C ASP A 153 3.87 25.57 -13.76
N ASP A 154 4.98 25.11 -14.35
CA ASP A 154 5.56 25.73 -15.53
C ASP A 154 4.60 25.64 -16.74
N PRO A 155 4.15 26.76 -17.33
CA PRO A 155 3.26 26.77 -18.51
C PRO A 155 3.85 26.07 -19.74
N LEU A 156 5.17 25.93 -19.80
CA LEU A 156 5.90 25.27 -20.89
C LEU A 156 6.21 23.79 -20.60
N ARG A 157 5.71 23.24 -19.48
CA ARG A 157 5.90 21.83 -19.13
C ARG A 157 5.27 20.92 -20.20
N PRO A 158 6.06 20.09 -20.91
CA PRO A 158 5.54 19.29 -22.00
C PRO A 158 4.56 18.19 -21.55
N SER A 159 3.62 17.81 -22.43
CA SER A 159 2.60 16.78 -22.12
C SER A 159 3.17 15.37 -21.91
N PHE A 160 4.39 15.11 -22.36
CA PHE A 160 5.10 13.85 -22.10
C PHE A 160 5.69 13.78 -20.69
N CYS A 161 5.72 14.89 -19.94
CA CYS A 161 6.01 14.85 -18.53
C CYS A 161 4.80 14.31 -17.75
N PRO A 162 5.00 13.36 -16.82
CA PRO A 162 3.95 12.91 -15.92
C PRO A 162 3.29 14.08 -15.17
N TRP A 163 2.00 13.96 -14.84
CA TRP A 163 1.30 15.00 -14.08
C TRP A 163 1.96 15.14 -12.69
N PRO A 164 2.12 16.36 -12.15
CA PRO A 164 2.70 16.57 -10.83
C PRO A 164 2.09 15.67 -9.77
N GLU A 165 0.77 15.55 -9.71
CA GLU A 165 0.11 14.75 -8.69
C GLU A 165 0.24 13.22 -8.90
N LEU A 166 0.60 12.75 -10.10
CA LEU A 166 1.03 11.37 -10.31
C LEU A 166 2.42 11.13 -9.69
N CYS A 167 3.35 12.07 -9.87
CA CYS A 167 4.68 12.02 -9.28
C CYS A 167 4.63 12.14 -7.75
N ASP A 168 3.82 13.04 -7.20
CA ASP A 168 3.69 13.25 -5.76
C ASP A 168 3.08 12.02 -5.07
N CYS A 169 2.11 11.37 -5.72
CA CYS A 169 1.56 10.09 -5.27
C CYS A 169 2.64 9.00 -5.25
N GLY A 170 3.43 8.89 -6.32
CA GLY A 170 4.53 7.91 -6.41
C GLY A 170 5.61 8.15 -5.36
N GLY A 171 5.99 9.41 -5.14
CA GLY A 171 6.95 9.81 -4.10
C GLY A 171 6.49 9.39 -2.70
N ALA A 172 5.24 9.71 -2.34
CA ALA A 172 4.68 9.32 -1.05
C ALA A 172 4.66 7.79 -0.85
N VAL A 173 4.40 7.01 -1.91
CA VAL A 173 4.46 5.54 -1.83
C VAL A 173 5.88 5.05 -1.54
N ILE A 174 6.89 5.65 -2.16
CA ILE A 174 8.32 5.34 -1.91
C ILE A 174 8.69 5.66 -0.46
N GLU A 175 8.14 6.69 0.15
CA GLU A 175 8.36 6.99 1.57
C GLU A 175 7.84 5.89 2.48
N VAL A 176 6.65 5.33 2.20
CA VAL A 176 6.12 4.19 2.97
C VAL A 176 7.06 2.98 2.89
N MET A 177 7.62 2.70 1.71
CA MET A 177 8.59 1.60 1.55
C MET A 177 9.85 1.78 2.39
N ASN A 178 10.17 3.02 2.77
CA ASN A 178 11.34 3.32 3.58
C ASN A 178 11.13 3.16 5.09
N THR A 179 9.88 3.03 5.53
CA THR A 179 9.53 2.86 6.94
C THR A 179 9.98 1.50 7.49
N GLU A 180 10.24 1.46 8.79
CA GLU A 180 10.64 0.25 9.51
C GLU A 180 9.53 -0.82 9.46
N VAL A 181 8.27 -0.43 9.68
CA VAL A 181 7.11 -1.33 9.66
C VAL A 181 6.98 -2.07 8.33
N TYR A 182 7.20 -1.38 7.19
CA TYR A 182 7.14 -2.03 5.88
C TYR A 182 8.30 -3.01 5.68
N LYS A 183 9.53 -2.57 6.00
CA LYS A 183 10.77 -3.34 5.79
C LYS A 183 10.87 -4.59 6.66
N LEU A 184 10.40 -4.51 7.90
CA LEU A 184 10.52 -5.58 8.89
C LEU A 184 9.23 -6.42 9.03
N CYS A 185 8.21 -6.17 8.19
CA CYS A 185 7.00 -6.98 8.24
C CYS A 185 7.31 -8.45 7.89
N PRO A 186 6.98 -9.42 8.77
CA PRO A 186 7.15 -10.83 8.47
C PRO A 186 6.37 -11.25 7.22
N VAL A 187 6.93 -12.14 6.39
CA VAL A 187 6.35 -12.55 5.10
C VAL A 187 4.91 -13.05 5.23
N GLN A 188 4.64 -13.84 6.27
CA GLN A 188 3.30 -14.35 6.55
C GLN A 188 2.27 -13.24 6.84
N ASN A 189 2.70 -12.15 7.46
CA ASN A 189 1.85 -10.99 7.75
C ASN A 189 1.70 -10.11 6.50
N ALA A 190 2.82 -9.85 5.81
CA ALA A 190 2.88 -9.05 4.58
C ALA A 190 1.94 -9.58 3.49
N TYR A 191 1.87 -10.90 3.31
CA TYR A 191 1.00 -11.54 2.31
C TYR A 191 -0.50 -11.25 2.52
N HIS A 192 -0.90 -10.96 3.76
CA HIS A 192 -2.29 -10.71 4.15
C HIS A 192 -2.59 -9.25 4.51
N ASP A 193 -1.57 -8.43 4.80
CA ASP A 193 -1.72 -7.01 5.10
C ASP A 193 -2.02 -6.24 3.80
N ARG A 194 -3.21 -5.62 3.74
CA ARG A 194 -3.69 -4.89 2.56
C ARG A 194 -2.76 -3.75 2.15
N TRP A 195 -2.15 -3.08 3.12
CA TRP A 195 -1.24 -1.98 2.86
C TRP A 195 0.11 -2.47 2.37
N HIS A 196 0.62 -3.56 2.93
CA HIS A 196 1.87 -4.15 2.45
C HIS A 196 1.73 -4.63 1.00
N LEU A 197 0.64 -5.33 0.68
CA LEU A 197 0.32 -5.74 -0.69
C LEU A 197 0.19 -4.57 -1.65
N TRP A 198 -0.55 -3.55 -1.23
CA TRP A 198 -0.77 -2.35 -2.02
C TRP A 198 0.54 -1.63 -2.31
N ILE A 199 1.34 -1.30 -1.29
CA ILE A 199 2.62 -0.61 -1.45
C ILE A 199 3.60 -1.46 -2.27
N SER A 200 3.64 -2.77 -2.03
CA SER A 200 4.50 -3.70 -2.78
C SER A 200 4.21 -3.71 -4.27
N SER A 201 2.97 -3.44 -4.71
CA SER A 201 2.66 -3.37 -6.15
C SER A 201 3.46 -2.29 -6.89
N PHE A 202 3.86 -1.22 -6.21
CA PHE A 202 4.65 -0.14 -6.81
C PHE A 202 6.13 -0.48 -6.95
N LEU A 203 6.60 -1.57 -6.33
CA LEU A 203 7.93 -2.10 -6.63
C LEU A 203 8.03 -2.48 -8.11
N HIS A 204 6.91 -2.81 -8.76
CA HIS A 204 6.88 -3.04 -10.20
C HIS A 204 7.12 -1.75 -11.02
N CYS A 205 6.78 -0.59 -10.47
CA CYS A 205 7.12 0.69 -11.09
C CYS A 205 8.60 1.03 -10.93
N PHE A 206 9.26 0.45 -9.93
CA PHE A 206 10.68 0.61 -9.72
C PHE A 206 11.43 -0.01 -10.90
N VAL A 207 12.20 0.81 -11.60
CA VAL A 207 13.12 0.49 -12.72
C VAL A 207 13.00 -0.95 -13.26
N ARG A 208 12.29 -1.13 -14.38
CA ARG A 208 11.96 -2.46 -14.93
C ARG A 208 13.15 -3.24 -15.47
N GLY A 209 14.32 -2.60 -15.56
CA GLY A 209 15.58 -3.19 -15.96
C GLY A 209 16.75 -2.23 -15.79
N ALA A 210 17.97 -2.73 -16.06
CA ALA A 210 19.20 -1.95 -15.93
C ALA A 210 19.21 -0.65 -16.77
N GLN A 211 18.47 -0.63 -17.89
CA GLN A 211 18.34 0.55 -18.75
C GLN A 211 17.61 1.70 -18.04
N ASP A 212 16.46 1.44 -17.40
CA ASP A 212 15.72 2.46 -16.65
C ASP A 212 16.51 2.93 -15.43
N ALA A 213 17.16 2.00 -14.72
CA ALA A 213 17.98 2.31 -13.56
C ALA A 213 19.15 3.23 -13.90
N ALA A 214 19.73 3.08 -15.11
CA ALA A 214 20.84 3.90 -15.57
C ALA A 214 20.48 5.38 -15.63
N TYR A 215 19.24 5.75 -16.00
CA TYR A 215 18.81 7.15 -16.00
C TYR A 215 18.79 7.78 -14.59
N LEU A 216 18.60 6.96 -13.55
CA LEU A 216 18.58 7.43 -12.16
C LEU A 216 19.95 7.44 -11.50
N ASN A 217 20.87 6.53 -11.84
CA ASN A 217 22.16 6.40 -11.14
C ASN A 217 23.39 6.80 -11.98
N ASN A 218 23.26 6.96 -13.29
CA ASN A 218 24.35 7.33 -14.19
C ASN A 218 24.11 8.72 -14.79
N ALA A 219 25.02 9.65 -14.49
CA ALA A 219 24.92 11.05 -14.91
C ALA A 219 24.86 11.22 -16.44
N THR A 220 25.63 10.43 -17.20
CA THR A 220 25.67 10.52 -18.66
C THR A 220 24.34 10.10 -19.29
N GLN A 221 23.75 9.01 -18.80
CA GLN A 221 22.45 8.55 -19.28
C GLN A 221 21.33 9.53 -18.92
N ARG A 222 21.38 10.08 -17.70
CA ARG A 222 20.45 11.11 -17.26
C ARG A 222 20.51 12.35 -18.16
N GLN A 223 21.71 12.89 -18.40
CA GLN A 223 21.92 14.05 -19.29
C GLN A 223 21.45 13.78 -20.73
N HIS A 224 21.67 12.55 -21.23
CA HIS A 224 21.18 12.16 -22.55
C HIS A 224 19.65 12.18 -22.62
N LEU A 225 18.96 11.66 -21.60
CA LEU A 225 17.50 11.73 -21.50
C LEU A 225 17.01 13.19 -21.44
N GLU A 226 17.59 13.99 -20.54
CA GLU A 226 17.22 15.39 -20.35
C GLU A 226 17.40 16.22 -21.63
N SER A 227 18.53 16.05 -22.32
CA SER A 227 18.80 16.71 -23.61
C SER A 227 17.78 16.34 -24.69
N ARG A 228 17.40 15.07 -24.77
CA ARG A 228 16.37 14.62 -25.70
C ARG A 228 15.00 15.19 -25.35
N MET A 229 14.65 15.28 -24.07
CA MET A 229 13.40 15.90 -23.61
C MET A 229 13.35 17.39 -23.94
N GLN A 230 14.44 18.14 -23.70
CA GLN A 230 14.54 19.55 -24.08
C GLN A 230 14.44 19.77 -25.59
N THR A 231 15.00 18.85 -26.40
CA THR A 231 14.91 18.91 -27.87
C THR A 231 13.48 18.71 -28.34
N LEU A 232 12.73 17.78 -27.73
CA LEU A 232 11.32 17.52 -28.05
C LEU A 232 10.35 18.60 -27.54
N ALA A 233 10.78 19.40 -26.57
CA ALA A 233 9.98 20.48 -25.99
C ALA A 233 10.06 21.79 -26.79
N ARG A 234 10.98 21.89 -27.76
CA ARG A 234 11.11 23.03 -28.69
C ARG A 234 10.23 22.84 -29.91
#